data_AF-A0A809Q0V2-F1
#
_entry.id   AF-A0A809Q0V2-F1
#
_cell.length_a   1.000
_cell.length_b   1.000
_cell.length_c   1.000
_cell.angle_alpha   90.00
_cell.angle_beta   90.00
_cell.angle_gamma   90.00
#
_symmetry.space_group_name_H-M   'P 1'
#
loop_
_entity.id
_entity.type
_entity.pdbx_description
1 polymer ?
#
loop_
_entity_poly.entity_id
_entity_poly.type
_entity_poly.pdbx_seq_one_letter_code
_entity_poly.pdbx_strand_id
1 'polypeptide(L)'
;MAVKRDYGAFSKAAPKHLKPLITNLDFQQTTGAYFLRKRESWEEGFYLQQSGYGSGNFWVEIGLSVPGMDTYWQTDPTEKSFGFIVGRRLGINLASYHSEVYPAENADELKASLQLVAQHLQTAESWFSNFKTLKDVAKFYGKGNNNELSAANHAYLLLLAGEPEKAKIKLEYAKRKMQLTVVEHEASFKKRKPGKEALHIYELDIHRLKCVEAALRECN
;
A
#
# COMPACT_ATOMS: atom_id res chain seq x y z
N MET A 1 25.73 -3.33 -23.41
CA MET A 1 25.71 -1.85 -23.46
C MET A 1 24.36 -1.38 -22.95
N ALA A 2 24.32 -0.60 -21.86
CA ALA A 2 23.07 -0.07 -21.33
C ALA A 2 22.54 0.98 -22.31
N VAL A 3 21.46 0.66 -23.03
CA VAL A 3 20.74 1.63 -23.87
C VAL A 3 20.25 2.72 -22.93
N LYS A 4 20.60 3.98 -23.22
CA LYS A 4 20.18 5.16 -22.47
C LYS A 4 18.66 5.31 -22.65
N ARG A 5 17.86 4.63 -21.80
CA ARG A 5 16.40 4.77 -21.74
C ARG A 5 16.07 6.10 -21.07
N ASP A 6 16.24 7.18 -21.81
CA ASP A 6 15.89 8.51 -21.33
C ASP A 6 14.73 9.07 -22.16
N TYR A 7 13.51 8.88 -21.64
CA TYR A 7 12.34 9.61 -22.14
C TYR A 7 12.03 10.86 -21.28
N GLY A 8 12.93 11.31 -20.40
CA GLY A 8 12.65 12.42 -19.49
C GLY A 8 11.69 12.02 -18.36
N ALA A 9 12.07 10.93 -17.69
CA ALA A 9 11.47 10.30 -16.51
C ALA A 9 9.97 9.93 -16.62
N PHE A 10 9.66 8.64 -16.57
CA PHE A 10 8.30 8.11 -16.45
C PHE A 10 7.44 8.88 -15.42
N SER A 11 8.04 9.25 -14.29
CA SER A 11 7.43 10.05 -13.23
C SER A 11 6.99 11.46 -13.65
N LYS A 12 7.49 12.00 -14.77
CA LYS A 12 7.07 13.27 -15.39
C LYS A 12 6.14 13.04 -16.58
N ALA A 13 6.47 12.08 -17.45
CA ALA A 13 5.71 11.81 -18.66
C ALA A 13 4.33 11.21 -18.38
N ALA A 14 4.25 10.22 -17.49
CA ALA A 14 3.00 9.51 -17.22
C ALA A 14 1.93 10.45 -16.61
N PRO A 15 2.22 11.28 -15.60
CA PRO A 15 1.22 12.20 -15.08
C PRO A 15 0.73 13.23 -16.10
N LYS A 16 1.62 13.73 -16.96
CA LYS A 16 1.26 14.68 -18.04
C LYS A 16 0.20 14.10 -18.97
N HIS A 17 0.31 12.82 -19.31
CA HIS A 17 -0.63 12.15 -20.22
C HIS A 17 -1.87 11.62 -19.50
N LEU A 18 -1.74 11.17 -18.26
CA LEU A 18 -2.85 10.56 -17.52
C LEU A 18 -3.81 11.60 -16.96
N LYS A 19 -3.32 12.73 -16.42
CA LYS A 19 -4.14 13.74 -15.73
C LYS A 19 -5.35 14.21 -16.54
N PRO A 20 -5.23 14.55 -17.84
CA PRO A 20 -6.40 14.93 -18.65
C PRO A 20 -7.45 13.83 -18.78
N LEU A 21 -7.03 12.56 -18.77
CA LEU A 21 -7.92 11.40 -18.97
C LEU A 21 -8.74 11.04 -17.72
N ILE A 22 -8.27 11.44 -16.55
CA ILE A 22 -8.89 11.11 -15.25
C ILE A 22 -9.47 12.33 -14.55
N THR A 23 -9.54 13.49 -15.21
CA THR A 23 -9.99 14.75 -14.60
C THR A 23 -11.42 14.64 -14.04
N ASN A 24 -12.27 13.81 -14.66
CA ASN A 24 -13.62 13.53 -14.20
C ASN A 24 -13.71 12.63 -12.96
N LEU A 25 -12.61 11.98 -12.54
CA LEU A 25 -12.57 11.09 -11.37
C LEU A 25 -12.16 11.81 -10.07
N ASP A 26 -11.81 13.10 -10.15
CA ASP A 26 -11.44 13.94 -9.00
C ASP A 26 -10.22 13.42 -8.20
N PHE A 27 -9.32 12.70 -8.87
CA PHE A 27 -8.00 12.36 -8.30
C PHE A 27 -7.02 13.50 -8.55
N GLN A 28 -6.38 13.99 -7.48
CA GLN A 28 -5.37 15.03 -7.53
C GLN A 28 -3.96 14.43 -7.48
N GLN A 29 -3.08 14.85 -8.38
CA GLN A 29 -1.68 14.46 -8.32
C GLN A 29 -1.00 15.11 -7.11
N THR A 30 -0.32 14.34 -6.28
CA THR A 30 0.37 14.85 -5.09
C THR A 30 1.87 14.96 -5.29
N THR A 31 2.55 13.85 -5.57
CA THR A 31 3.97 13.81 -5.91
C THR A 31 4.22 12.73 -6.97
N GLY A 32 5.24 12.90 -7.81
CA GLY A 32 5.61 11.92 -8.84
C GLY A 32 4.40 11.39 -9.62
N ALA A 33 4.21 10.08 -9.60
CA ALA A 33 3.07 9.39 -10.22
C ALA A 33 1.98 8.95 -9.23
N TYR A 34 1.80 9.69 -8.12
CA TYR A 34 0.78 9.45 -7.09
C TYR A 34 -0.42 10.36 -7.29
N PHE A 35 -1.61 9.76 -7.22
CA PHE A 35 -2.90 10.42 -7.42
C PHE A 35 -3.82 10.06 -6.27
N LEU A 36 -4.31 11.06 -5.55
CA LEU A 36 -5.11 10.88 -4.34
C LEU A 36 -6.40 11.70 -4.41
N ARG A 37 -7.45 11.14 -3.82
CA ARG A 37 -8.73 11.79 -3.54
C ARG A 37 -8.94 11.75 -2.04
N LYS A 38 -9.13 12.92 -1.42
CA LYS A 38 -9.36 13.02 0.02
C LYS A 38 -10.77 12.55 0.36
N ARG A 39 -10.89 11.79 1.44
CA ARG A 39 -12.13 11.50 2.15
C ARG A 39 -12.07 12.18 3.53
N GLU A 40 -13.14 12.08 4.30
CA GLU A 40 -13.26 12.76 5.59
C GLU A 40 -12.15 12.34 6.58
N SER A 41 -11.79 11.06 6.62
CA SER A 41 -10.81 10.53 7.59
C SER A 41 -9.74 9.62 6.97
N TRP A 42 -9.65 9.56 5.64
CA TRP A 42 -8.63 8.81 4.90
C TRP A 42 -8.44 9.39 3.50
N GLU A 43 -7.45 8.91 2.78
CA GLU A 43 -7.23 9.21 1.37
C GLU A 43 -7.38 7.91 0.58
N GLU A 44 -7.82 8.01 -0.66
CA GLU A 44 -7.86 6.88 -1.59
C GLU A 44 -7.20 7.29 -2.88
N GLY A 45 -6.66 6.33 -3.63
CA GLY A 45 -6.01 6.67 -4.86
C GLY A 45 -5.18 5.57 -5.45
N PHE A 46 -4.21 5.98 -6.24
CA PHE A 46 -3.33 5.07 -6.95
C PHE A 46 -1.96 5.68 -7.23
N TYR A 47 -0.99 4.82 -7.52
CA TYR A 47 0.27 5.24 -8.13
C TYR A 47 0.69 4.34 -9.28
N LEU A 48 1.49 4.92 -10.16
CA LEU A 48 2.13 4.21 -11.24
C LEU A 48 3.55 3.82 -10.82
N GLN A 49 3.84 2.53 -10.79
CA GLN A 49 5.15 1.99 -10.43
C GLN A 49 5.87 1.47 -11.68
N GLN A 50 6.94 2.12 -12.12
CA GLN A 50 7.75 1.60 -13.21
C GLN A 50 8.61 0.41 -12.75
N SER A 51 8.83 -0.56 -13.63
CA SER A 51 9.76 -1.65 -13.44
C SER A 51 11.20 -1.16 -13.24
N GLY A 52 11.75 -1.46 -12.06
CA GLY A 52 13.16 -1.23 -11.73
C GLY A 52 14.13 -2.13 -12.49
N TYR A 53 13.65 -3.18 -13.16
CA TYR A 53 14.47 -4.12 -13.94
C TYR A 53 14.72 -3.65 -15.38
N GLY A 54 14.34 -2.42 -15.72
CA GLY A 54 14.67 -1.82 -17.01
C GLY A 54 13.88 -2.41 -18.18
N SER A 55 12.73 -3.05 -17.95
CA SER A 55 11.83 -3.51 -19.03
C SER A 55 11.00 -2.37 -19.62
N GLY A 56 10.86 -1.23 -18.95
CA GLY A 56 10.07 -0.08 -19.44
C GLY A 56 8.60 -0.15 -19.04
N ASN A 57 8.10 -1.34 -18.69
CA ASN A 57 6.74 -1.57 -18.23
C ASN A 57 6.45 -0.93 -16.86
N PHE A 58 5.17 -0.78 -16.53
CA PHE A 58 4.71 -0.29 -15.23
C PHE A 58 3.49 -1.05 -14.69
N TRP A 59 3.23 -0.89 -13.39
CA TRP A 59 2.02 -1.35 -12.71
C TRP A 59 1.22 -0.16 -12.20
N VAL A 60 -0.09 -0.37 -12.03
CA VAL A 60 -0.96 0.57 -11.34
C VAL A 60 -1.42 -0.07 -10.04
N GLU A 61 -1.01 0.55 -8.95
CA GLU A 61 -1.32 0.12 -7.60
C GLU A 61 -2.44 1.04 -7.10
N ILE A 62 -3.61 0.48 -6.81
CA ILE A 62 -4.74 1.22 -6.23
C ILE A 62 -4.86 0.87 -4.75
N GLY A 63 -5.27 1.82 -3.92
CA GLY A 63 -5.50 1.56 -2.51
C GLY A 63 -6.01 2.72 -1.69
N LEU A 64 -6.11 2.47 -0.40
CA LEU A 64 -6.50 3.44 0.63
C LEU A 64 -5.26 3.81 1.45
N SER A 65 -5.09 5.09 1.74
CA SER A 65 -4.07 5.61 2.66
C SER A 65 -4.77 6.14 3.91
N VAL A 66 -4.38 5.61 5.06
CA VAL A 66 -4.99 5.98 6.35
C VAL A 66 -4.05 6.89 7.14
N PRO A 67 -4.54 7.97 7.76
CA PRO A 67 -3.68 8.97 8.39
C PRO A 67 -2.74 8.39 9.45
N GLY A 68 -1.49 8.88 9.47
CA GLY A 68 -0.45 8.45 10.40
C GLY A 68 0.18 7.10 10.06
N MET A 69 -0.50 6.24 9.28
CA MET A 69 0.09 4.98 8.82
C MET A 69 1.23 5.23 7.83
N ASP A 70 1.14 6.25 7.00
CA ASP A 70 2.27 6.66 6.16
C ASP A 70 3.51 6.99 7.01
N THR A 71 3.34 7.73 8.10
CA THR A 71 4.44 8.18 8.97
C THR A 71 5.12 7.03 9.72
N TYR A 72 4.36 6.13 10.35
CA TYR A 72 5.00 5.03 11.10
C TYR A 72 5.47 3.87 10.20
N TRP A 73 5.06 3.84 8.93
CA TRP A 73 5.44 2.79 7.99
C TRP A 73 6.48 3.20 6.95
N GLN A 74 6.80 4.48 6.83
CA GLN A 74 7.86 4.98 5.95
C GLN A 74 9.23 4.41 6.34
N THR A 75 9.88 3.74 5.40
CA THR A 75 11.33 3.49 5.42
C THR A 75 12.13 4.74 5.05
N ASP A 76 11.53 5.63 4.26
CA ASP A 76 12.07 6.91 3.84
C ASP A 76 11.04 8.02 4.17
N PRO A 77 11.37 8.98 5.05
CA PRO A 77 10.46 10.06 5.44
C PRO A 77 10.11 11.03 4.29
N THR A 78 10.80 10.95 3.16
CA THR A 78 10.54 11.77 1.96
C THR A 78 9.60 11.08 0.97
N GLU A 79 9.32 9.78 1.15
CA GLU A 79 8.46 9.00 0.28
C GLU A 79 7.03 8.93 0.84
N LYS A 80 6.06 9.50 0.12
CA LYS A 80 4.66 9.12 0.34
C LYS A 80 4.45 7.71 -0.17
N SER A 81 4.66 6.73 0.70
CA SER A 81 4.17 5.38 0.44
C SER A 81 2.64 5.38 0.54
N PHE A 82 1.95 4.61 -0.30
CA PHE A 82 0.65 4.07 0.11
C PHE A 82 0.95 3.08 1.23
N GLY A 83 1.21 3.62 2.41
CA GLY A 83 1.49 2.90 3.63
C GLY A 83 0.26 2.06 3.93
N PHE A 84 0.35 0.79 3.54
CA PHE A 84 -0.58 -0.29 3.84
C PHE A 84 -1.84 -0.40 2.97
N ILE A 85 -1.81 -1.44 2.13
CA ILE A 85 -2.73 -1.70 1.03
C ILE A 85 -3.94 -2.48 1.54
N VAL A 86 -5.01 -1.78 1.93
CA VAL A 86 -6.31 -2.19 1.38
C VAL A 86 -6.27 -1.74 -0.06
N GLY A 87 -6.06 -2.67 -0.98
CA GLY A 87 -5.85 -2.31 -2.37
C GLY A 87 -5.49 -3.49 -3.25
N ARG A 88 -5.29 -3.21 -4.53
CA ARG A 88 -5.10 -4.19 -5.59
C ARG A 88 -4.19 -3.59 -6.66
N ARG A 89 -3.58 -4.47 -7.45
CA ARG A 89 -3.00 -4.08 -8.74
C ARG A 89 -4.09 -4.08 -9.78
N LEU A 90 -4.17 -3.02 -10.59
CA LEU A 90 -4.89 -3.09 -11.85
C LEU A 90 -3.99 -3.78 -12.87
N GLY A 91 -4.48 -4.85 -13.50
CA GLY A 91 -3.84 -5.48 -14.65
C GLY A 91 -4.46 -4.99 -15.96
N ILE A 92 -3.78 -5.23 -17.08
CA ILE A 92 -4.35 -5.02 -18.42
C ILE A 92 -5.63 -5.84 -18.62
N ASN A 93 -5.63 -7.10 -18.18
CA ASN A 93 -6.83 -7.92 -18.16
C ASN A 93 -7.47 -7.91 -16.76
N LEU A 94 -8.67 -7.33 -16.65
CA LEU A 94 -9.42 -7.27 -15.40
C LEU A 94 -9.86 -8.66 -14.88
N ALA A 95 -9.76 -9.72 -15.69
CA ALA A 95 -10.20 -11.08 -15.35
C ALA A 95 -9.14 -11.95 -14.65
N SER A 96 -7.85 -11.56 -14.66
CA SER A 96 -6.76 -12.35 -14.07
C SER A 96 -6.28 -11.75 -12.75
N TYR A 97 -6.19 -12.57 -11.70
CA TYR A 97 -5.66 -12.20 -10.37
C TYR A 97 -4.13 -12.06 -10.36
N HIS A 98 -3.49 -11.98 -11.52
CA HIS A 98 -2.05 -11.83 -11.66
C HIS A 98 -1.72 -10.59 -12.48
N SER A 99 -0.82 -9.78 -11.91
CA SER A 99 -0.33 -8.49 -12.39
C SER A 99 0.12 -8.52 -13.85
N GLU A 100 -0.81 -8.33 -14.79
CA GLU A 100 -0.46 -8.02 -16.16
C GLU A 100 0.10 -6.61 -16.23
N VAL A 101 1.35 -6.53 -16.69
CA VAL A 101 2.14 -5.31 -16.78
C VAL A 101 1.64 -4.40 -17.90
N TYR A 102 1.66 -3.10 -17.69
CA TYR A 102 1.39 -2.12 -18.74
C TYR A 102 2.65 -1.83 -19.55
N PRO A 103 2.65 -2.05 -20.89
CA PRO A 103 3.73 -1.65 -21.76
C PRO A 103 3.99 -0.14 -21.70
N ALA A 104 5.27 0.22 -21.65
CA ALA A 104 5.72 1.60 -21.76
C ALA A 104 7.18 1.65 -22.25
N GLU A 105 7.54 0.80 -23.20
CA GLU A 105 8.88 0.79 -23.79
C GLU A 105 9.12 2.01 -24.69
N ASN A 106 8.05 2.59 -25.23
CA ASN A 106 8.06 3.81 -26.03
C ASN A 106 6.86 4.73 -25.72
N ALA A 107 6.87 5.93 -26.29
CA ALA A 107 5.87 6.97 -26.02
C ALA A 107 4.45 6.59 -26.46
N ASP A 108 4.31 5.82 -27.54
CA ASP A 108 3.01 5.42 -28.07
C ASP A 108 2.40 4.31 -27.20
N GLU A 109 3.21 3.33 -26.78
CA GLU A 109 2.82 2.33 -25.80
C GLU A 109 2.41 2.96 -24.47
N LEU A 110 3.18 3.92 -23.96
CA LEU A 110 2.84 4.61 -22.72
C LEU A 110 1.46 5.29 -22.84
N LYS A 111 1.20 6.01 -23.94
CA LYS A 111 -0.09 6.68 -24.14
C LYS A 111 -1.25 5.69 -24.24
N ALA A 112 -1.08 4.60 -25.00
CA ALA A 112 -2.09 3.55 -25.13
C ALA A 112 -2.39 2.88 -23.78
N SER A 113 -1.34 2.53 -23.03
CA SER A 113 -1.47 1.97 -21.69
C SER A 113 -2.17 2.92 -20.72
N LEU A 114 -1.85 4.21 -20.74
CA LEU A 114 -2.51 5.20 -19.86
C LEU A 114 -3.99 5.42 -20.21
N GLN A 115 -4.39 5.24 -21.48
CA GLN A 115 -5.80 5.24 -21.85
C GLN A 115 -6.53 4.03 -21.25
N LEU A 116 -5.93 2.84 -21.30
CA LEU A 116 -6.47 1.64 -20.65
C LEU A 116 -6.56 1.83 -19.13
N VAL A 117 -5.52 2.39 -18.50
CA VAL A 117 -5.54 2.73 -17.07
C VAL A 117 -6.71 3.66 -16.73
N ALA A 118 -6.94 4.71 -17.52
CA ALA A 118 -8.06 5.62 -17.27
C ALA A 118 -9.43 4.91 -17.35
N GLN A 119 -9.61 3.99 -18.30
CA GLN A 119 -10.81 3.16 -18.39
C GLN A 119 -10.97 2.23 -17.18
N HIS A 120 -9.88 1.57 -16.77
CA HIS A 120 -9.89 0.69 -15.60
C HIS A 120 -10.17 1.44 -14.30
N LEU A 121 -9.63 2.66 -14.14
CA LEU A 121 -9.90 3.51 -12.99
C LEU A 121 -11.39 3.85 -12.86
N GLN A 122 -12.09 4.10 -13.98
CA GLN A 122 -13.56 4.28 -13.97
C GLN A 122 -14.28 3.05 -13.43
N THR A 123 -13.82 1.84 -13.76
CA THR A 123 -14.41 0.61 -13.20
C THR A 123 -14.04 0.40 -11.72
N ALA A 124 -12.86 0.83 -11.31
CA ALA A 124 -12.37 0.75 -9.94
C ALA A 124 -13.11 1.70 -8.98
N GLU A 125 -13.81 2.73 -9.48
CA GLU A 125 -14.70 3.58 -8.66
C GLU A 125 -15.72 2.76 -7.87
N SER A 126 -16.25 1.68 -8.47
CA SER A 126 -17.16 0.76 -7.79
C SER A 126 -16.50 0.09 -6.58
N TRP A 127 -15.20 -0.20 -6.65
CA TRP A 127 -14.44 -0.76 -5.53
C TRP A 127 -14.30 0.26 -4.40
N PHE A 128 -13.89 1.50 -4.71
CA PHE A 128 -13.80 2.59 -3.73
C PHE A 128 -15.15 2.88 -3.05
N SER A 129 -16.27 2.78 -3.79
CA SER A 129 -17.62 3.04 -3.26
C SER A 129 -18.06 2.09 -2.12
N ASN A 130 -17.37 0.95 -1.95
CA ASN A 130 -17.61 0.03 -0.84
C ASN A 130 -17.08 0.55 0.51
N PHE A 131 -16.27 1.60 0.52
CA PHE A 131 -15.63 2.14 1.71
C PHE A 131 -16.22 3.51 2.04
N LYS A 132 -17.19 3.54 2.95
CA LYS A 132 -17.87 4.77 3.37
C LYS A 132 -17.36 5.32 4.69
N THR A 133 -16.68 4.48 5.48
CA THR A 133 -16.15 4.81 6.81
C THR A 133 -14.84 4.06 7.05
N LEU A 134 -14.04 4.52 8.02
CA LEU A 134 -12.87 3.77 8.48
C LEU A 134 -13.23 2.38 9.03
N LYS A 135 -14.47 2.17 9.50
CA LYS A 135 -14.96 0.84 9.90
C LYS A 135 -15.05 -0.12 8.72
N ASP A 136 -15.45 0.37 7.53
CA ASP A 136 -15.48 -0.46 6.31
C ASP A 136 -14.07 -0.86 5.89
N VAL A 137 -13.13 0.09 5.99
CA VAL A 137 -11.69 -0.14 5.73
C VAL A 137 -11.13 -1.18 6.70
N ALA A 138 -11.34 -1.00 8.00
CA ALA A 138 -10.89 -1.94 9.03
C ALA A 138 -11.50 -3.33 8.83
N LYS A 139 -12.81 -3.42 8.55
CA LYS A 139 -13.51 -4.68 8.30
C LYS A 139 -12.97 -5.40 7.06
N PHE A 140 -12.70 -4.69 5.97
CA PHE A 140 -12.10 -5.28 4.78
C PHE A 140 -10.68 -5.76 5.05
N TYR A 141 -9.88 -4.92 5.70
CA TYR A 141 -8.50 -5.22 6.07
C TYR A 141 -8.41 -6.50 6.92
N GLY A 142 -9.32 -6.64 7.90
CA GLY A 142 -9.41 -7.80 8.79
C GLY A 142 -9.77 -9.12 8.13
N LYS A 143 -10.20 -9.13 6.85
CA LYS A 143 -10.42 -10.38 6.08
C LYS A 143 -9.12 -10.97 5.53
N GLY A 144 -8.03 -10.20 5.51
CA GLY A 144 -6.70 -10.59 5.03
C GLY A 144 -5.78 -11.14 6.11
N ASN A 145 -4.55 -11.52 5.69
CA ASN A 145 -3.46 -12.15 6.45
C ASN A 145 -3.44 -11.91 7.98
N ASN A 146 -3.13 -12.98 8.72
CA ASN A 146 -3.06 -12.98 10.20
C ASN A 146 -1.63 -13.00 10.76
N ASN A 147 -0.65 -12.47 10.01
CA ASN A 147 0.68 -12.27 10.60
C ASN A 147 0.66 -11.11 11.61
N GLU A 148 1.67 -11.05 12.46
CA GLU A 148 1.87 -10.09 13.54
C GLU A 148 1.75 -8.65 13.05
N LEU A 149 2.37 -8.34 11.90
CA LEU A 149 2.35 -7.00 11.33
C LEU A 149 0.93 -6.65 10.87
N SER A 150 0.27 -7.51 10.10
CA SER A 150 -1.11 -7.31 9.66
C SER A 150 -2.06 -7.16 10.85
N ALA A 151 -1.80 -7.87 11.95
CA ALA A 151 -2.56 -7.71 13.18
C ALA A 151 -2.34 -6.35 13.86
N ALA A 152 -1.10 -5.87 13.98
CA ALA A 152 -0.80 -4.55 14.53
C ALA A 152 -1.44 -3.42 13.71
N ASN A 153 -1.39 -3.55 12.38
CA ASN A 153 -2.03 -2.62 11.45
C ASN A 153 -3.54 -2.61 11.60
N HIS A 154 -4.15 -3.80 11.68
CA HIS A 154 -5.58 -3.90 11.89
C HIS A 154 -5.98 -3.30 13.26
N ALA A 155 -5.17 -3.49 14.30
CA ALA A 155 -5.40 -2.85 15.60
C ALA A 155 -5.43 -1.33 15.50
N TYR A 156 -4.48 -0.73 14.77
CA TYR A 156 -4.45 0.72 14.55
C TYR A 156 -5.66 1.21 13.75
N LEU A 157 -6.04 0.50 12.68
CA LEU A 157 -7.25 0.81 11.90
C LEU A 157 -8.51 0.75 12.77
N LEU A 158 -8.63 -0.25 13.63
CA LEU A 158 -9.75 -0.37 14.57
C LEU A 158 -9.79 0.79 15.57
N LEU A 159 -8.62 1.24 16.05
CA LEU A 159 -8.52 2.40 16.92
C LEU A 159 -9.04 3.67 16.21
N LEU A 160 -8.52 3.96 15.02
CA LEU A 160 -8.96 5.10 14.22
C LEU A 160 -10.44 5.02 13.82
N ALA A 161 -10.97 3.81 13.67
CA ALA A 161 -12.38 3.56 13.41
C ALA A 161 -13.29 3.69 14.65
N GLY A 162 -12.75 4.09 15.80
CA GLY A 162 -13.50 4.25 17.05
C GLY A 162 -13.87 2.93 17.72
N GLU A 163 -13.06 1.88 17.54
CA GLU A 163 -13.26 0.55 18.12
C GLU A 163 -12.10 0.14 19.06
N PRO A 164 -11.84 0.91 20.15
CA PRO A 164 -10.66 0.72 21.00
C PRO A 164 -10.59 -0.66 21.66
N GLU A 165 -11.72 -1.24 22.04
CA GLU A 165 -11.73 -2.59 22.64
C GLU A 165 -11.35 -3.69 21.64
N LYS A 166 -11.79 -3.57 20.38
CA LYS A 166 -11.36 -4.50 19.33
C LYS A 166 -9.90 -4.28 18.95
N ALA A 167 -9.44 -3.02 18.96
CA ALA A 167 -8.05 -2.67 18.74
C ALA A 167 -7.14 -3.31 19.80
N LYS A 168 -7.50 -3.24 21.09
CA LYS A 168 -6.77 -3.90 22.19
C LYS A 168 -6.66 -5.40 21.96
N ILE A 169 -7.76 -6.09 21.65
CA ILE A 169 -7.78 -7.53 21.38
C ILE A 169 -6.83 -7.88 20.23
N LYS A 170 -6.88 -7.12 19.12
CA LYS A 170 -6.06 -7.39 17.95
C LYS A 170 -4.58 -7.07 18.19
N LEU A 171 -4.27 -6.05 18.98
CA LEU A 171 -2.90 -5.74 19.38
C LEU A 171 -2.31 -6.85 20.27
N GLU A 172 -3.06 -7.35 21.25
CA GLU A 172 -2.59 -8.47 22.09
C GLU A 172 -2.33 -9.74 21.27
N TYR A 173 -3.15 -9.99 20.26
CA TYR A 173 -2.87 -11.04 19.27
C TYR A 173 -1.55 -10.80 18.53
N ALA A 174 -1.30 -9.57 18.06
CA ALA A 174 -0.06 -9.20 17.37
C ALA A 174 1.17 -9.42 18.27
N LYS A 175 1.13 -8.98 19.53
CA LYS A 175 2.21 -9.18 20.52
C LYS A 175 2.48 -10.66 20.75
N ARG A 176 1.44 -11.46 20.98
CA ARG A 176 1.57 -12.90 21.18
C ARG A 176 2.23 -13.56 19.97
N LYS A 177 1.85 -13.17 18.75
CA LYS A 177 2.47 -13.68 17.52
C LYS A 177 3.94 -13.28 17.41
N MET A 178 4.29 -12.02 17.66
CA MET A 178 5.70 -11.58 17.66
C MET A 178 6.57 -12.36 18.65
N GLN A 179 6.05 -12.66 19.85
CA GLN A 179 6.80 -13.43 20.86
C GLN A 179 7.09 -14.87 20.39
N LEU A 180 6.23 -15.42 19.53
CA LEU A 180 6.39 -16.73 18.91
C LEU A 180 7.30 -16.69 17.68
N THR A 181 7.57 -15.51 17.12
CA THR A 181 8.51 -15.28 16.03
C THR A 181 9.94 -15.10 16.55
N VAL A 182 10.94 -15.49 15.76
CA VAL A 182 12.36 -15.24 16.03
C VAL A 182 12.84 -14.07 15.17
N VAL A 183 13.45 -13.06 15.79
CA VAL A 183 14.09 -11.96 15.05
C VAL A 183 15.39 -12.45 14.42
N GLU A 184 15.42 -12.57 13.09
CA GLU A 184 16.62 -12.90 12.32
C GLU A 184 17.31 -11.60 11.89
N HIS A 185 18.37 -11.19 12.60
CA HIS A 185 19.33 -10.22 12.06
C HIS A 185 20.25 -10.97 11.07
N GLU A 186 20.54 -10.36 9.92
CA GLU A 186 21.27 -10.93 8.76
C GLU A 186 22.62 -11.62 9.09
N ALA A 187 23.17 -11.48 10.30
CA ALA A 187 24.50 -11.97 10.67
C ALA A 187 24.56 -13.21 11.59
N SER A 188 23.45 -13.82 12.03
CA SER A 188 23.53 -14.93 13.00
C SER A 188 22.56 -16.08 12.77
N PHE A 189 22.94 -17.00 11.89
CA PHE A 189 22.41 -18.37 11.83
C PHE A 189 22.83 -19.17 13.07
N LYS A 190 22.14 -19.04 14.22
CA LYS A 190 22.29 -20.01 15.32
C LYS A 190 20.96 -20.36 16.00
N LYS A 191 20.52 -21.59 15.70
CA LYS A 191 19.58 -22.48 16.41
C LYS A 191 18.13 -21.99 16.53
N ARG A 192 17.28 -22.58 15.67
CA ARG A 192 15.81 -22.59 15.80
C ARG A 192 15.41 -23.14 17.19
N LYS A 193 14.55 -22.42 17.91
CA LYS A 193 13.90 -22.96 19.12
C LYS A 193 12.69 -23.81 18.71
N PRO A 194 12.47 -25.01 19.29
CA PRO A 194 11.30 -25.83 18.98
C PRO A 194 9.99 -25.05 19.23
N GLY A 195 9.04 -25.14 18.30
CA GLY A 195 7.72 -24.50 18.40
C GLY A 195 7.65 -23.03 17.97
N LYS A 196 8.73 -22.46 17.41
CA LYS A 196 8.73 -21.12 16.82
C LYS A 196 8.78 -21.16 15.29
N GLU A 197 7.95 -20.36 14.65
CA GLU A 197 8.03 -20.11 13.20
C GLU A 197 9.21 -19.15 12.92
N ALA A 198 10.03 -19.47 11.93
CA ALA A 198 11.07 -18.56 11.45
C ALA A 198 10.41 -17.56 10.48
N LEU A 199 10.25 -16.32 10.93
CA LEU A 199 9.83 -15.20 10.10
C LEU A 199 10.80 -14.05 10.35
N HIS A 200 11.34 -13.48 9.29
CA HIS A 200 12.14 -12.25 9.37
C HIS A 200 11.26 -11.12 9.90
N ILE A 201 11.60 -10.60 11.08
CA ILE A 201 11.07 -9.33 11.61
C ILE A 201 12.15 -8.28 11.46
N TYR A 202 11.86 -7.19 10.75
CA TYR A 202 12.77 -6.06 10.61
C TYR A 202 12.64 -5.11 11.82
N GLU A 203 13.67 -4.31 12.13
CA GLU A 203 13.60 -3.30 13.21
C GLU A 203 12.42 -2.32 13.03
N LEU A 204 12.08 -2.02 11.78
CA LEU A 204 10.93 -1.20 11.41
C LEU A 204 9.60 -1.81 11.87
N ASP A 205 9.47 -3.15 11.86
CA ASP A 205 8.25 -3.81 12.31
C ASP A 205 8.07 -3.68 13.82
N ILE A 206 9.17 -3.76 14.58
CA ILE A 206 9.17 -3.51 16.03
C ILE A 206 8.77 -2.06 16.33
N HIS A 207 9.30 -1.10 15.55
CA HIS A 207 8.94 0.32 15.69
C HIS A 207 7.44 0.54 15.47
N ARG A 208 6.86 -0.02 14.40
CA ARG A 208 5.42 0.08 14.08
C ARG A 208 4.55 -0.40 15.24
N LEU A 209 4.89 -1.54 15.84
CA LEU A 209 4.16 -2.08 16.99
C LEU A 209 4.21 -1.14 18.20
N LYS A 210 5.35 -0.54 18.50
CA LYS A 210 5.48 0.46 19.58
C LYS A 210 4.65 1.71 19.33
N CYS A 211 4.54 2.17 18.08
CA CYS A 211 3.70 3.31 17.72
C CYS A 211 2.22 3.04 17.99
N VAL A 212 1.73 1.86 17.62
CA VAL A 212 0.34 1.47 17.89
C VAL A 212 0.08 1.33 19.40
N GLU A 213 1.04 0.78 20.15
CA GLU A 213 0.96 0.73 21.62
C GLU A 213 0.88 2.12 22.26
N ALA A 214 1.69 3.08 21.79
CA ALA A 214 1.67 4.44 22.29
C ALA A 214 0.32 5.12 22.03
N ALA A 215 -0.19 5.03 20.79
CA ALA A 215 -1.49 5.60 20.42
C ALA A 215 -2.65 5.01 21.26
N LEU A 216 -2.63 3.70 21.54
CA LEU A 216 -3.64 3.06 22.38
C LEU A 216 -3.59 3.50 23.84
N ARG A 217 -2.43 3.91 24.36
CA ARG A 217 -2.31 4.42 25.74
C ARG A 217 -2.91 5.80 25.88
N GLU A 218 -2.75 6.67 24.88
CA GLU A 218 -3.29 8.04 24.87
C GLU A 218 -4.81 8.10 24.77
N CYS A 219 -5.46 7.01 24.32
CA CYS A 219 -6.91 6.90 24.23
C CYS A 219 -7.58 6.32 25.50
N ASN A 220 -6.84 5.98 26.56
CA ASN A 220 -7.41 5.61 27.88
C ASN A 220 -7.26 6.76 28.88
#